data_AF-A0A1L0BQB8-F1
#
_entry.id   AF-A0A1L0BQB8-F1
#
_cell.length_a   1.000
_cell.length_b   1.000
_cell.length_c   1.000
_cell.angle_alpha   90.00
_cell.angle_beta   90.00
_cell.angle_gamma   90.00
#
_symmetry.space_group_name_H-M   'P 1'
#
loop_
_entity.id
_entity.type
_entity.pdbx_description
1 polymer ?
#
loop_
_entity_poly.entity_id
_entity_poly.type
_entity_poly.pdbx_seq_one_letter_code
_entity_poly.pdbx_strand_id
1 'polypeptide(L)'
;MTGGSHNSLESSPRERLIRSIAAEVHEELTDSSEEEDEFVRRYGDIDYHYIERPKDAVWFIRPHALNFFKDGVLFRTKGERTSAKTEILLDLMYVGISANLAGEASENASWEALVKYILIFIPYWTIWADIKDFTNYYYNEDLSQKTYILWILILLTLSVNNHSGLLDSQTAAVFTIVPYILCRLSLAFSILFYSFYIPEHRIQQRVYFATLMVTCCLWVPVILSIQQLRW
;
A
#
# COMPACT_ATOMS: atom_id res chain seq x y z
N MET A 1 -16.16 5.33 -62.86
CA MET A 1 -15.39 4.12 -62.50
C MET A 1 -14.50 4.46 -61.31
N THR A 2 -14.50 3.60 -60.30
CA THR A 2 -13.86 3.84 -59.00
C THR A 2 -12.35 3.57 -59.05
N GLY A 3 -11.58 4.40 -58.36
CA GLY A 3 -10.12 4.30 -58.26
C GLY A 3 -9.59 4.95 -56.99
N GLY A 4 -10.27 4.70 -55.86
CA GLY A 4 -9.79 5.15 -54.56
C GLY A 4 -8.55 4.35 -54.17
N SER A 5 -7.42 5.04 -53.96
CA SER A 5 -6.19 4.40 -53.52
C SER A 5 -6.39 3.74 -52.16
N HIS A 6 -6.12 2.43 -52.09
CA HIS A 6 -6.12 1.68 -50.85
C HIS A 6 -4.86 2.06 -50.05
N ASN A 7 -4.89 3.23 -49.42
CA ASN A 7 -3.83 3.63 -48.49
C ASN A 7 -3.92 2.72 -47.27
N SER A 8 -2.96 1.81 -47.17
CA SER A 8 -2.72 1.02 -45.96
C SER A 8 -2.45 1.97 -44.80
N LEU A 9 -3.44 2.11 -43.91
CA LEU A 9 -3.26 2.80 -42.64
C LEU A 9 -2.26 1.99 -41.82
N GLU A 10 -0.98 2.38 -41.89
CA GLU A 10 0.01 1.98 -40.90
C GLU A 10 -0.45 2.52 -39.55
N SER A 11 -1.12 1.66 -38.78
CA SER A 11 -1.52 1.97 -37.41
C SER A 11 -0.33 2.55 -36.65
N SER A 12 -0.55 3.67 -35.97
CA SER A 12 0.49 4.39 -35.23
C SER A 12 1.23 3.43 -34.28
N PRO A 13 2.53 3.59 -33.99
CA PRO A 13 3.21 2.78 -32.98
C PRO A 13 2.46 2.76 -31.64
N ARG A 14 1.79 3.87 -31.27
CA ARG A 14 0.89 3.97 -30.12
C ARG A 14 -0.35 3.09 -30.27
N GLU A 15 -0.99 3.08 -31.44
CA GLU A 15 -2.15 2.21 -31.71
C GLU A 15 -1.79 0.72 -31.75
N ARG A 16 -0.60 0.36 -32.24
CA ARG A 16 -0.11 -1.02 -32.20
C ARG A 16 0.16 -1.48 -30.77
N LEU A 17 0.76 -0.63 -29.93
CA LEU A 17 0.96 -0.89 -28.51
C LEU A 17 -0.37 -1.00 -27.75
N ILE A 18 -1.31 -0.08 -28.01
CA ILE A 18 -2.67 -0.14 -27.45
C ILE A 18 -3.36 -1.44 -27.90
N ARG A 19 -3.26 -1.84 -29.17
CA ARG A 19 -3.84 -3.11 -29.64
C ARG A 19 -3.15 -4.35 -29.08
N SER A 20 -1.83 -4.36 -28.85
CA SER A 20 -1.16 -5.51 -28.23
C SER A 20 -1.55 -5.65 -26.76
N ILE A 21 -1.58 -4.55 -26.01
CA ILE A 21 -2.04 -4.54 -24.61
C ILE A 21 -3.53 -4.89 -24.55
N ALA A 22 -4.36 -4.28 -25.40
CA ALA A 22 -5.79 -4.57 -25.45
C ALA A 22 -6.06 -6.02 -25.86
N ALA A 23 -5.30 -6.62 -26.80
CA ALA A 23 -5.45 -8.03 -27.18
C ALA A 23 -5.03 -9.01 -26.07
N GLU A 24 -4.07 -8.63 -25.22
CA GLU A 24 -3.69 -9.38 -24.01
C GLU A 24 -4.73 -9.23 -22.88
N VAL A 25 -5.55 -8.17 -22.93
CA VAL A 25 -6.61 -7.84 -21.94
C VAL A 25 -8.03 -8.24 -22.40
N HIS A 26 -8.26 -8.49 -23.69
CA HIS A 26 -9.60 -8.48 -24.29
C HIS A 26 -10.47 -9.73 -24.05
N GLU A 27 -9.94 -10.81 -23.49
CA GLU A 27 -10.59 -12.13 -23.57
C GLU A 27 -11.77 -12.32 -22.58
N GLU A 28 -11.88 -11.50 -21.53
CA GLU A 28 -13.06 -11.45 -20.64
C GLU A 28 -13.45 -9.97 -20.38
N LEU A 29 -14.77 -9.67 -20.35
CA LEU A 29 -15.30 -8.28 -20.34
C LEU A 29 -16.70 -8.19 -19.71
N THR A 30 -16.79 -7.90 -18.39
CA THR A 30 -18.02 -7.52 -17.62
C THR A 30 -17.66 -6.90 -16.25
N ASP A 31 -18.41 -5.97 -15.63
CA ASP A 31 -19.57 -5.17 -16.02
C ASP A 31 -19.47 -3.74 -15.42
N SER A 32 -19.96 -2.69 -16.11
CA SER A 32 -20.02 -1.29 -15.64
C SER A 32 -21.09 -0.52 -16.40
N SER A 33 -21.80 0.40 -15.73
CA SER A 33 -22.88 1.20 -16.33
C SER A 33 -22.36 2.04 -17.50
N GLU A 34 -22.72 1.63 -18.72
CA GLU A 34 -22.20 2.16 -19.98
C GLU A 34 -22.34 3.70 -20.09
N GLU A 35 -23.38 4.27 -19.47
CA GLU A 35 -23.68 5.71 -19.47
C GLU A 35 -22.64 6.57 -18.72
N GLU A 36 -22.12 6.11 -17.57
CA GLU A 36 -21.09 6.86 -16.82
C GLU A 36 -19.76 6.83 -17.57
N ASP A 37 -19.43 5.68 -18.15
CA ASP A 37 -18.23 5.50 -18.96
C ASP A 37 -18.28 6.29 -20.27
N GLU A 38 -19.46 6.40 -20.90
CA GLU A 38 -19.65 7.25 -22.08
C GLU A 38 -19.51 8.74 -21.73
N PHE A 39 -20.03 9.19 -20.58
CA PHE A 39 -19.87 10.57 -20.14
C PHE A 39 -18.40 10.94 -19.90
N VAL A 40 -17.66 10.13 -19.13
CA VAL A 40 -16.26 10.43 -18.81
C VAL A 40 -15.36 10.30 -20.04
N ARG A 41 -15.60 9.36 -20.96
CA ARG A 41 -14.89 9.30 -22.26
C ARG A 41 -15.15 10.51 -23.16
N ARG A 42 -16.32 11.15 -23.03
CA ARG A 42 -16.73 12.26 -23.90
C ARG A 42 -16.30 13.64 -23.40
N TYR A 43 -16.11 13.79 -22.09
CA TYR A 43 -15.83 15.09 -21.45
C TYR A 43 -14.61 15.09 -20.50
N GLY A 44 -13.95 13.95 -20.30
CA GLY A 44 -12.74 13.85 -19.48
C GLY A 44 -11.47 14.24 -20.23
N ASP A 45 -10.59 14.99 -19.56
CA ASP A 45 -9.25 15.37 -20.08
C ASP A 45 -8.24 14.21 -20.09
N ILE A 46 -8.59 13.04 -19.52
CA ILE A 46 -7.69 11.90 -19.32
C ILE A 46 -8.21 10.68 -20.09
N ASP A 47 -7.39 10.19 -21.01
CA ASP A 47 -7.58 8.92 -21.72
C ASP A 47 -7.43 7.76 -20.73
N TYR A 48 -8.46 6.91 -20.60
CA TYR A 48 -8.49 5.84 -19.61
C TYR A 48 -9.09 4.54 -20.15
N HIS A 49 -8.50 3.43 -19.71
CA HIS A 49 -8.85 2.07 -20.10
C HIS A 49 -9.14 1.23 -18.85
N TYR A 50 -10.22 0.43 -18.92
CA TYR A 50 -10.50 -0.54 -17.88
C TYR A 50 -9.66 -1.80 -18.06
N ILE A 51 -9.22 -2.35 -16.92
CA ILE A 51 -8.66 -3.70 -16.81
C ILE A 51 -9.56 -4.52 -15.88
N GLU A 52 -9.71 -5.81 -16.15
CA GLU A 52 -10.45 -6.69 -15.23
C GLU A 52 -9.62 -7.00 -13.98
N ARG A 53 -10.30 -7.27 -12.86
CA ARG A 53 -9.66 -7.78 -11.65
C ARG A 53 -9.23 -9.24 -11.92
N PRO A 54 -8.00 -9.66 -11.57
CA PRO A 54 -7.62 -11.07 -11.69
C PRO A 54 -8.53 -11.95 -10.81
N LYS A 55 -8.90 -13.12 -11.33
CA LYS A 55 -9.82 -14.07 -10.67
C LYS A 55 -9.36 -14.44 -9.26
N ASP A 56 -10.27 -14.33 -8.30
CA ASP A 56 -10.02 -14.59 -6.88
C ASP A 56 -9.51 -16.02 -6.64
N ALA A 57 -8.40 -16.15 -5.91
CA ALA A 57 -7.85 -17.44 -5.48
C ALA A 57 -7.51 -17.40 -3.99
N VAL A 58 -7.82 -18.49 -3.27
CA VAL A 58 -7.63 -18.57 -1.82
C VAL A 58 -6.15 -18.54 -1.42
N TRP A 59 -5.29 -19.24 -2.17
CA TRP A 59 -3.92 -19.56 -1.74
C TRP A 59 -2.90 -18.50 -2.10
N PHE A 60 -2.83 -18.15 -3.38
CA PHE A 60 -1.93 -17.14 -3.91
C PHE A 60 -2.51 -16.56 -5.20
N ILE A 61 -2.74 -15.25 -5.22
CA ILE A 61 -2.91 -14.50 -6.47
C ILE A 61 -1.53 -13.95 -6.87
N ARG A 62 -1.30 -13.73 -8.17
CA ARG A 62 -0.09 -13.03 -8.61
C ARG A 62 -0.25 -11.54 -8.34
N PRO A 63 0.71 -10.88 -7.66
CA PRO A 63 0.63 -9.45 -7.38
C PRO A 63 0.30 -8.62 -8.63
N HIS A 64 -0.77 -7.83 -8.56
CA HIS A 64 -1.28 -7.05 -9.68
C HIS A 64 -1.55 -5.60 -9.25
N ALA A 65 -1.28 -4.63 -10.15
CA ALA A 65 -1.54 -3.21 -9.89
C ALA A 65 -2.97 -2.84 -10.28
N LEU A 66 -3.74 -2.27 -9.35
CA LEU A 66 -5.15 -1.91 -9.57
C LEU A 66 -5.33 -0.66 -10.44
N ASN A 67 -4.40 0.29 -10.32
CA ASN A 67 -4.45 1.56 -11.05
C ASN A 67 -3.03 1.99 -11.39
N PHE A 68 -2.74 2.26 -12.67
CA PHE A 68 -1.43 2.74 -13.11
C PHE A 68 -1.53 3.62 -14.35
N PHE A 69 -0.59 4.55 -14.51
CA PHE A 69 -0.44 5.34 -15.72
C PHE A 69 0.66 4.75 -16.61
N LYS A 70 0.40 4.65 -17.92
CA LYS A 70 1.37 4.19 -18.93
C LYS A 70 1.15 4.97 -20.22
N ASP A 71 2.21 5.60 -20.73
CA ASP A 71 2.20 6.38 -21.99
C ASP A 71 1.07 7.42 -22.09
N GLY A 72 0.76 8.09 -20.97
CA GLY A 72 -0.29 9.11 -20.88
C GLY A 72 -1.71 8.58 -20.69
N VAL A 73 -1.89 7.26 -20.62
CA VAL A 73 -3.19 6.58 -20.45
C VAL A 73 -3.31 6.04 -19.03
N LEU A 74 -4.48 6.22 -18.41
CA LEU A 74 -4.81 5.65 -17.11
C LEU A 74 -5.43 4.25 -17.26
N PHE A 75 -4.77 3.22 -16.75
CA PHE A 75 -5.34 1.89 -16.61
C PHE A 75 -5.96 1.76 -15.21
N ARG A 76 -7.24 1.39 -15.14
CA ARG A 76 -8.04 1.32 -13.90
C ARG A 76 -8.80 0.00 -13.81
N THR A 77 -8.72 -0.70 -12.68
CA THR A 77 -9.55 -1.89 -12.46
C THR A 77 -11.04 -1.55 -12.43
N LYS A 78 -11.83 -2.35 -13.14
CA LYS A 78 -13.28 -2.24 -13.24
C LYS A 78 -14.00 -2.74 -11.98
N GLY A 79 -15.12 -2.10 -11.64
CA GLY A 79 -15.91 -2.37 -10.43
C GLY A 79 -15.49 -1.56 -9.20
N GLU A 80 -16.39 -1.43 -8.22
CA GLU A 80 -16.09 -0.77 -6.95
C GLU A 80 -15.22 -1.67 -6.05
N ARG A 81 -14.15 -1.10 -5.47
CA ARG A 81 -13.28 -1.84 -4.53
C ARG A 81 -13.93 -1.90 -3.15
N THR A 82 -14.73 -2.92 -2.90
CA THR A 82 -15.17 -3.27 -1.54
C THR A 82 -13.95 -3.55 -0.65
N SER A 83 -13.85 -2.87 0.51
CA SER A 83 -12.78 -3.12 1.48
C SER A 83 -12.88 -4.53 2.06
N ALA A 84 -11.76 -5.26 2.06
CA ALA A 84 -11.72 -6.59 2.66
C ALA A 84 -11.96 -6.52 4.19
N LYS A 85 -12.57 -7.55 4.77
CA LYS A 85 -12.85 -7.64 6.22
C LYS A 85 -11.58 -7.46 7.09
N THR A 86 -10.42 -7.85 6.57
CA THR A 86 -9.12 -7.66 7.23
C THR A 86 -8.61 -6.23 7.18
N GLU A 87 -8.95 -5.45 6.16
CA GLU A 87 -8.64 -4.01 6.11
C GLU A 87 -9.48 -3.26 7.15
N ILE A 88 -10.79 -3.58 7.24
CA ILE A 88 -11.69 -3.02 8.25
C ILE A 88 -11.22 -3.36 9.68
N LEU A 89 -10.70 -4.58 9.91
CA LEU A 89 -10.12 -4.98 11.19
C LEU A 89 -8.85 -4.16 11.54
N LEU A 90 -8.01 -3.89 10.55
CA LEU A 90 -6.82 -3.04 10.71
C LEU A 90 -7.20 -1.59 11.06
N ASP A 91 -8.18 -1.02 10.36
CA ASP A 91 -8.68 0.33 10.64
C ASP A 91 -9.24 0.43 12.06
N LEU A 92 -10.05 -0.54 12.49
CA LEU A 92 -10.59 -0.59 13.85
C LEU A 92 -9.49 -0.69 14.91
N MET A 93 -8.47 -1.52 14.67
CA MET A 93 -7.32 -1.62 15.57
C MET A 93 -6.54 -0.30 15.64
N TYR A 94 -6.29 0.37 14.51
CA TYR A 94 -5.60 1.65 14.46
C TYR A 94 -6.35 2.76 15.22
N VAL A 95 -7.68 2.81 15.10
CA VAL A 95 -8.52 3.73 15.90
C VAL A 95 -8.42 3.39 17.40
N GLY A 96 -8.41 2.09 17.76
CA GLY A 96 -8.20 1.65 19.14
C GLY A 96 -6.85 2.08 19.72
N ILE A 97 -5.77 1.94 18.95
CA ILE A 97 -4.42 2.41 19.31
C ILE A 97 -4.41 3.94 19.52
N SER A 98 -5.02 4.67 18.58
CA SER A 98 -5.12 6.14 18.65
C SER A 98 -5.89 6.59 19.89
N ALA A 99 -7.00 5.92 20.23
CA ALA A 99 -7.79 6.21 21.43
C ALA A 99 -7.05 5.88 22.72
N ASN A 100 -6.28 4.78 22.77
CA ASN A 100 -5.47 4.40 23.93
C ASN A 100 -4.36 5.43 24.19
N LEU A 101 -3.62 5.83 23.15
CA LEU A 101 -2.57 6.84 23.23
C LEU A 101 -3.11 8.22 23.64
N ALA A 102 -4.25 8.63 23.08
CA ALA A 102 -4.91 9.88 23.44
C ALA A 102 -5.43 9.84 24.88
N GLY A 103 -5.89 8.67 25.35
CA GLY A 103 -6.26 8.42 26.74
C GLY A 103 -5.12 8.72 27.70
N GLU A 104 -3.98 8.01 27.57
CA GLU A 104 -2.79 8.21 28.43
C GLU A 104 -2.32 9.68 28.42
N ALA A 105 -2.30 10.31 27.24
CA ALA A 105 -1.90 11.71 27.10
C ALA A 105 -2.89 12.70 27.76
N SER A 106 -4.17 12.35 27.84
CA SER A 106 -5.23 13.18 28.44
C SER A 106 -5.26 13.11 29.97
N GLU A 107 -4.83 12.00 30.58
CA GLU A 107 -4.79 11.83 32.04
C GLU A 107 -3.89 12.88 32.71
N ASN A 108 -2.77 13.22 32.07
CA ASN A 108 -1.82 14.23 32.54
C ASN A 108 -1.59 15.30 31.45
N ALA A 109 -2.69 15.96 31.05
CA ALA A 109 -2.72 16.97 30.01
C ALA A 109 -1.67 18.08 30.21
N SER A 110 -0.54 17.94 29.53
CA SER A 110 0.66 18.76 29.65
C SER A 110 1.37 18.83 28.30
N TRP A 111 2.28 19.80 28.13
CA TRP A 111 3.08 19.91 26.90
C TRP A 111 3.97 18.68 26.69
N GLU A 112 4.52 18.12 27.77
CA GLU A 112 5.34 16.91 27.75
C GLU A 112 4.53 15.69 27.29
N ALA A 113 3.32 15.50 27.83
CA ALA A 113 2.40 14.44 27.39
C ALA A 113 1.99 14.59 25.92
N LEU A 114 1.75 15.83 25.44
CA LEU A 114 1.44 16.10 24.04
C LEU A 114 2.63 15.74 23.11
N VAL A 115 3.85 16.09 23.50
CA VAL A 115 5.06 15.73 22.72
C VAL A 115 5.28 14.22 22.73
N LYS A 116 5.12 13.54 23.88
CA LYS A 116 5.18 12.07 23.98
C LYS A 116 4.14 11.42 23.05
N TYR A 117 2.90 11.91 23.07
CA TYR A 117 1.83 11.46 22.19
C TYR A 117 2.20 11.58 20.71
N ILE A 118 2.63 12.77 20.26
CA ILE A 118 2.97 13.01 18.85
C ILE A 118 4.12 12.08 18.40
N LEU A 119 5.16 11.93 19.21
CA LEU A 119 6.33 11.09 18.89
C LEU A 119 5.98 9.60 18.79
N ILE A 120 5.02 9.12 19.58
CA ILE A 120 4.56 7.72 19.55
C ILE A 120 3.50 7.50 18.46
N PHE A 121 2.63 8.47 18.22
CA PHE A 121 1.55 8.42 17.24
C PHE A 121 2.05 8.37 15.79
N ILE A 122 3.04 9.21 15.43
CA ILE A 122 3.56 9.30 14.05
C ILE A 122 4.05 7.92 13.51
N PRO A 123 4.87 7.14 14.25
CA PRO A 123 5.24 5.77 13.88
C PRO A 123 4.05 4.85 13.59
N TYR A 124 3.01 4.86 14.42
CA TYR A 124 1.82 4.02 14.22
C TYR A 124 0.96 4.48 13.04
N TRP A 125 0.75 5.79 12.89
CA TRP A 125 0.07 6.37 11.74
C TRP A 125 0.79 6.02 10.43
N THR A 126 2.13 6.04 10.44
CA THR A 126 2.95 5.65 9.29
C THR A 126 2.69 4.19 8.89
N ILE A 127 2.66 3.26 9.84
CA ILE A 127 2.37 1.84 9.54
C ILE A 127 0.95 1.66 9.00
N TRP A 128 -0.04 2.35 9.57
CA TRP A 128 -1.41 2.29 9.04
C TRP A 128 -1.49 2.83 7.60
N ALA A 129 -0.87 3.99 7.34
CA ALA A 129 -0.82 4.60 6.02
C ALA A 129 -0.12 3.69 5.00
N ASP A 130 1.01 3.09 5.36
CA ASP A 130 1.76 2.12 4.55
C ASP A 130 0.89 0.96 4.07
N ILE A 131 0.17 0.31 5.00
CA ILE A 131 -0.64 -0.87 4.67
C ILE A 131 -1.84 -0.46 3.83
N LYS A 132 -2.53 0.63 4.23
CA LYS A 132 -3.64 1.21 3.46
C LYS A 132 -3.22 1.49 2.02
N ASP A 133 -2.07 2.11 1.81
CA ASP A 133 -1.59 2.40 0.45
C ASP A 133 -1.23 1.10 -0.28
N PHE A 134 -0.53 0.17 0.38
CA PHE A 134 -0.18 -1.13 -0.20
C PHE A 134 -1.41 -1.92 -0.67
N THR A 135 -2.49 -2.00 0.13
CA THR A 135 -3.74 -2.72 -0.25
C THR A 135 -4.61 -1.96 -1.26
N ASN A 136 -4.48 -0.63 -1.35
CA ASN A 136 -5.17 0.17 -2.37
C ASN A 136 -4.47 0.12 -3.74
N TYR A 137 -3.13 0.07 -3.78
CA TYR A 137 -2.38 0.00 -5.04
C TYR A 137 -2.32 -1.41 -5.62
N TYR A 138 -2.18 -2.43 -4.77
CA TYR A 138 -1.93 -3.80 -5.21
C TYR A 138 -3.01 -4.76 -4.73
N TYR A 139 -3.62 -5.45 -5.69
CA TYR A 139 -4.59 -6.49 -5.40
C TYR A 139 -3.90 -7.83 -5.17
N ASN A 140 -4.33 -8.52 -4.11
CA ASN A 140 -4.02 -9.93 -3.93
C ASN A 140 -5.16 -10.70 -3.25
N GLU A 141 -5.83 -10.10 -2.24
CA GLU A 141 -6.98 -10.62 -1.44
C GLU A 141 -6.93 -12.12 -1.03
N ASP A 142 -5.74 -12.68 -1.04
CA ASP A 142 -5.44 -14.09 -0.85
C ASP A 142 -5.02 -14.36 0.59
N LEU A 143 -4.65 -15.61 0.88
CA LEU A 143 -4.09 -15.98 2.17
C LEU A 143 -2.79 -15.21 2.49
N SER A 144 -1.98 -14.84 1.48
CA SER A 144 -0.72 -14.12 1.72
C SER A 144 -0.96 -12.68 2.21
N GLN A 145 -1.87 -11.91 1.58
CA GLN A 145 -2.26 -10.58 2.06
C GLN A 145 -2.94 -10.64 3.44
N LYS A 146 -3.81 -11.64 3.67
CA LYS A 146 -4.49 -11.83 4.96
C LYS A 146 -3.51 -12.18 6.08
N THR A 147 -2.54 -13.05 5.81
CA THR A 147 -1.44 -13.39 6.74
C THR A 147 -0.52 -12.19 6.98
N TYR A 148 -0.19 -11.41 5.95
CA TYR A 148 0.59 -10.18 6.09
C TYR A 148 -0.11 -9.17 7.02
N ILE A 149 -1.40 -8.89 6.81
CA ILE A 149 -2.16 -7.99 7.69
C ILE A 149 -2.15 -8.54 9.13
N LEU A 150 -2.47 -9.82 9.35
CA LEU A 150 -2.45 -10.45 10.67
C LEU A 150 -1.10 -10.34 11.38
N TRP A 151 0.00 -10.53 10.66
CA TRP A 151 1.35 -10.35 11.17
C TRP A 151 1.58 -8.92 11.67
N ILE A 152 1.16 -7.91 10.90
CA ILE A 152 1.27 -6.51 11.34
C ILE A 152 0.34 -6.20 12.52
N LEU A 153 -0.87 -6.79 12.60
CA LEU A 153 -1.75 -6.65 13.78
C LEU A 153 -1.06 -7.16 15.06
N ILE A 154 -0.37 -8.31 14.98
CA ILE A 154 0.37 -8.88 16.11
C ILE A 154 1.52 -7.97 16.54
N LEU A 155 2.32 -7.46 15.59
CA LEU A 155 3.43 -6.55 15.86
C LEU A 155 2.96 -5.22 16.47
N LEU A 156 1.89 -4.62 15.94
CA LEU A 156 1.31 -3.40 16.47
C LEU A 156 0.73 -3.60 17.88
N THR A 157 0.04 -4.71 18.12
CA THR A 157 -0.48 -5.07 19.45
C THR A 157 0.66 -5.24 20.46
N LEU A 158 1.74 -5.93 20.10
CA LEU A 158 2.93 -6.09 20.94
C LEU A 158 3.58 -4.73 21.27
N SER A 159 3.72 -3.87 20.26
CA SER A 159 4.30 -2.53 20.39
C SER A 159 3.51 -1.65 21.37
N VAL A 160 2.19 -1.61 21.20
CA VAL A 160 1.28 -0.77 21.99
C VAL A 160 1.14 -1.29 23.41
N ASN A 161 1.12 -2.60 23.63
CA ASN A 161 1.07 -3.14 25.00
C ASN A 161 2.32 -2.81 25.84
N ASN A 162 3.43 -2.38 25.22
CA ASN A 162 4.67 -2.01 25.91
C ASN A 162 4.98 -0.50 25.91
N HIS A 163 4.19 0.32 25.22
CA HIS A 163 4.55 1.71 24.90
C HIS A 163 4.66 2.64 26.12
N SER A 164 3.90 2.38 27.19
CA SER A 164 3.91 3.20 28.40
C SER A 164 5.28 3.19 29.08
N GLY A 165 5.90 2.01 29.17
CA GLY A 165 7.23 1.80 29.77
C GLY A 165 8.42 2.12 28.86
N LEU A 166 8.22 2.75 27.70
CA LEU A 166 9.24 3.10 26.70
C LEU A 166 10.43 3.89 27.29
N LEU A 167 10.19 4.71 28.32
CA LEU A 167 11.23 5.51 28.99
C LEU A 167 11.76 4.85 30.28
N ASP A 168 10.95 4.00 30.92
CA ASP A 168 11.25 3.43 32.24
C ASP A 168 12.05 2.12 32.16
N SER A 169 11.87 1.35 31.08
CA SER A 169 12.44 0.02 30.93
C SER A 169 13.01 -0.22 29.54
N GLN A 170 14.29 -0.57 29.49
CA GLN A 170 14.98 -1.00 28.26
C GLN A 170 14.24 -2.15 27.56
N THR A 171 13.66 -3.09 28.32
CA THR A 171 12.89 -4.21 27.79
C THR A 171 11.62 -3.73 27.08
N ALA A 172 10.87 -2.82 27.71
CA ALA A 172 9.68 -2.23 27.11
C ALA A 172 10.03 -1.39 25.88
N ALA A 173 11.09 -0.58 25.93
CA ALA A 173 11.60 0.18 24.80
C ALA A 173 11.94 -0.71 23.59
N VAL A 174 12.59 -1.85 23.81
CA VAL A 174 12.86 -2.84 22.76
C VAL A 174 11.56 -3.43 22.22
N PHE A 175 10.61 -3.81 23.07
CA PHE A 175 9.31 -4.34 22.64
C PHE A 175 8.36 -3.31 22.00
N THR A 176 8.63 -2.00 22.09
CA THR A 176 7.93 -0.96 21.31
C THR A 176 8.65 -0.66 20.00
N ILE A 177 9.97 -0.44 20.00
CA ILE A 177 10.69 0.01 18.79
C ILE A 177 10.91 -1.15 17.80
N VAL A 178 11.24 -2.36 18.27
CA VAL A 178 11.56 -3.48 17.37
C VAL A 178 10.35 -3.92 16.52
N PRO A 179 9.11 -4.06 17.06
CA PRO A 179 7.97 -4.40 16.22
C PRO A 179 7.66 -3.33 15.16
N TYR A 180 7.84 -2.04 15.47
CA TYR A 180 7.74 -0.97 14.45
C TYR A 180 8.74 -1.19 13.29
N ILE A 181 10.01 -1.48 13.59
CA ILE A 181 11.02 -1.78 12.56
C ILE A 181 10.64 -3.05 11.78
N LEU A 182 10.15 -4.09 12.46
CA LEU A 182 9.69 -5.32 11.80
C LEU A 182 8.51 -5.06 10.85
N CYS A 183 7.57 -4.19 11.19
CA CYS A 183 6.49 -3.77 10.27
C CYS A 183 7.07 -3.12 9.01
N ARG A 184 7.98 -2.15 9.18
CA ARG A 184 8.61 -1.40 8.06
C ARG A 184 9.49 -2.29 7.18
N LEU A 185 10.22 -3.24 7.78
CA LEU A 185 10.97 -4.27 7.04
C LEU A 185 10.04 -5.25 6.31
N SER A 186 8.92 -5.66 6.93
CA SER A 186 7.94 -6.55 6.30
C SER A 186 7.35 -5.90 5.04
N LEU A 187 6.97 -4.61 5.12
CA LEU A 187 6.56 -3.84 3.95
C LEU A 187 7.67 -3.78 2.89
N ALA A 188 8.91 -3.50 3.29
CA ALA A 188 10.05 -3.41 2.38
C ALA A 188 10.26 -4.72 1.59
N PHE A 189 10.20 -5.87 2.25
CA PHE A 189 10.29 -7.17 1.57
C PHE A 189 9.06 -7.45 0.68
N SER A 190 7.85 -7.08 1.12
CA SER A 190 6.64 -7.20 0.28
C SER A 190 6.73 -6.38 -1.01
N ILE A 191 7.13 -5.11 -0.96
CA ILE A 191 7.27 -4.28 -2.18
C ILE A 191 8.43 -4.74 -3.07
N LEU A 192 9.52 -5.28 -2.48
CA LEU A 192 10.61 -5.87 -3.25
C LEU A 192 10.13 -7.12 -4.01
N PHE A 193 9.38 -8.01 -3.34
CA PHE A 193 8.76 -9.18 -3.94
C PHE A 193 7.79 -8.81 -5.07
N TYR A 194 6.94 -7.80 -4.85
CA TYR A 194 5.98 -7.31 -5.85
C TYR A 194 6.69 -6.73 -7.08
N SER A 195 7.90 -6.18 -6.93
CA SER A 195 8.69 -5.60 -8.04
C SER A 195 9.17 -6.60 -9.09
N PHE A 196 9.11 -7.91 -8.81
CA PHE A 196 9.35 -8.93 -9.81
C PHE A 196 8.14 -9.12 -10.73
N TYR A 197 6.92 -9.07 -10.19
CA TYR A 197 5.66 -9.33 -10.90
C TYR A 197 5.07 -8.10 -11.62
N ILE A 198 5.24 -6.90 -11.05
CA ILE A 198 4.62 -5.67 -11.56
C ILE A 198 5.69 -4.79 -12.23
N PRO A 199 5.88 -4.88 -13.57
CA PRO A 199 6.90 -4.09 -14.26
C PRO A 199 6.60 -2.59 -14.27
N GLU A 200 5.33 -2.18 -14.30
CA GLU A 200 4.86 -0.79 -14.35
C GLU A 200 5.40 0.05 -13.17
N HIS A 201 5.30 -0.48 -11.95
CA HIS A 201 5.75 0.20 -10.72
C HIS A 201 7.15 -0.22 -10.26
N ARG A 202 7.87 -1.04 -11.02
CA ARG A 202 9.14 -1.67 -10.58
C ARG A 202 10.18 -0.67 -10.09
N ILE A 203 10.33 0.48 -10.76
CA ILE A 203 11.30 1.51 -10.36
C ILE A 203 10.85 2.17 -9.05
N GLN A 204 9.59 2.59 -8.96
CA GLN A 204 8.99 3.19 -7.77
C GLN A 204 9.12 2.28 -6.55
N GLN A 205 8.76 0.99 -6.69
CA GLN A 205 8.84 0.00 -5.62
C GLN A 205 10.28 -0.26 -5.15
N ARG A 206 11.26 -0.29 -6.07
CA ARG A 206 12.68 -0.48 -5.72
C ARG A 206 13.31 0.73 -5.06
N VAL A 207 12.94 1.94 -5.50
CA VAL A 207 13.32 3.19 -4.81
C VAL A 207 12.69 3.22 -3.43
N TYR A 208 11.41 2.86 -3.30
CA TYR A 208 10.74 2.83 -2.00
C TYR A 208 11.35 1.77 -1.06
N PHE A 209 11.71 0.59 -1.57
CA PHE A 209 12.48 -0.41 -0.82
C PHE A 209 13.80 0.16 -0.28
N ALA A 210 14.58 0.84 -1.14
CA ALA A 210 15.85 1.43 -0.73
C ALA A 210 15.66 2.51 0.36
N THR A 211 14.66 3.39 0.23
CA THR A 211 14.39 4.40 1.26
C THR A 211 13.87 3.79 2.57
N LEU A 212 13.02 2.75 2.51
CA LEU A 212 12.60 2.00 3.69
C LEU A 212 13.80 1.38 4.42
N MET A 213 14.70 0.70 3.71
CA MET A 213 15.91 0.12 4.28
C MET A 213 16.79 1.18 4.95
N VAL A 214 17.02 2.33 4.31
CA VAL A 214 17.75 3.45 4.92
C VAL A 214 17.05 3.94 6.19
N THR A 215 15.73 4.16 6.18
CA THR A 215 15.00 4.59 7.38
C THR A 215 15.08 3.56 8.51
N CYS A 216 15.00 2.26 8.22
CA CYS A 216 15.15 1.21 9.22
C CYS A 216 16.58 1.20 9.82
N CYS A 217 17.61 1.41 9.00
CA CYS A 217 18.99 1.54 9.49
C CYS A 217 19.18 2.76 10.41
N LEU A 218 18.49 3.88 10.17
CA LEU A 218 18.54 5.07 11.03
C LEU A 218 17.94 4.86 12.42
N TRP A 219 17.04 3.89 12.60
CA TRP A 219 16.50 3.53 13.91
C TRP A 219 17.46 2.66 14.75
N VAL A 220 18.44 1.99 14.14
CA VAL A 220 19.40 1.14 14.88
C VAL A 220 20.26 1.95 15.86
N PRO A 221 20.87 3.11 15.48
CA PRO A 221 21.55 3.99 16.43
C PRO A 221 20.65 4.46 17.59
N VAL A 222 19.35 4.68 17.36
CA VAL A 222 18.40 5.11 18.40
C VAL A 222 18.21 4.00 19.44
N ILE A 223 18.05 2.75 19.01
CA ILE A 223 18.01 1.61 19.94
C ILE A 223 19.32 1.51 20.72
N LEU A 224 20.47 1.59 20.04
CA LEU A 224 21.78 1.45 20.68
C LEU A 224 22.07 2.60 21.67
N SER A 225 21.64 3.83 21.41
CA SER A 225 21.82 4.94 22.34
C SER A 225 20.98 4.76 23.62
N ILE A 226 19.76 4.23 23.51
CA ILE A 226 18.93 3.83 24.66
C ILE A 226 19.63 2.74 25.50
N GLN A 227 20.41 1.85 24.87
CA GLN A 227 21.24 0.87 25.59
C GLN A 227 22.46 1.49 26.28
N GLN A 228 23.04 2.57 25.73
CA GLN A 228 24.26 3.21 26.26
C GLN A 228 24.00 4.24 27.37
N LEU A 229 22.78 4.78 27.47
CA LEU A 229 22.36 5.80 28.45
C LEU A 229 22.25 5.31 29.92
N ARG A 230 22.84 4.16 30.27
CA ARG A 230 22.80 3.56 31.62
C ARG A 230 24.20 3.16 32.15
N TRP A 231 25.15 4.08 32.04
CA TRP A 231 26.44 4.05 32.77
C TRP A 231 26.57 5.33 33.61
#